data_AF-A0A173LQE5-F1
#
_entry.id   AF-A0A173LQE5-F1
#
_cell.length_a   1.000
_cell.length_b   1.000
_cell.length_c   1.000
_cell.angle_alpha   90.00
_cell.angle_beta   90.00
_cell.angle_gamma   90.00
#
_symmetry.space_group_name_H-M   'P 1'
#
loop_
_entity.id
_entity.type
_entity.pdbx_description
1 polymer ?
#
loop_
_entity_poly.entity_id
_entity_poly.type
_entity_poly.pdbx_seq_one_letter_code
_entity_poly.pdbx_strand_id
1 'polypeptide(L)'
;MTNYPGDPGAGDPYGGYGPGNPNEPQGGYGYQPPSFSQDPSGNNPYDPYGGAYGAQPNSPHGFGQPNAGNSPYGQPGYGQQPHGGPGFGQQPFGQQYGYDFQQFGAIQAPVQSGQTMAVPGLDVGRVISDAWDGFAQNVGGWILWCIAYFIGCFAAIIALIAGAAAMIAPLVDDPSYTSGTGSYETDFDPFNGLAWGAMGWIALFYLVFLVLSAVMLNMVYGASLRIAAGEQLTIGDFFRLRNFGMYMAVIILVGLAYGAFFIFPLLGFLLIIPAVLLYFLPYAAVDGHSLGGCFSVAWGVLTKNFGLCVLCAIVFGVLNFIGGMVIVGYLITFPMMMVGSAVVYHAATRGYQPIPKPMPYAPRY
;
A
#
# COMPACT_ATOMS: atom_id res chain seq x y z
N MET A 1 32.06 -83.20 10.57
CA MET A 1 32.34 -83.92 9.30
C MET A 1 31.47 -83.33 8.22
N THR A 2 32.11 -82.68 7.22
CA THR A 2 31.76 -82.58 5.78
C THR A 2 30.35 -82.09 5.38
N ASN A 3 30.12 -81.15 4.46
CA ASN A 3 30.93 -80.54 3.39
C ASN A 3 30.27 -79.24 2.89
N TYR A 4 31.12 -78.28 2.48
CA TYR A 4 30.82 -77.25 1.47
C TYR A 4 31.09 -77.82 0.06
N PRO A 5 30.49 -77.24 -0.99
CA PRO A 5 31.24 -76.42 -1.96
C PRO A 5 30.44 -75.13 -2.30
N GLY A 6 30.98 -73.96 -2.62
CA GLY A 6 32.25 -73.58 -3.23
C GLY A 6 31.95 -72.98 -4.61
N ASP A 7 31.97 -71.64 -4.75
CA ASP A 7 32.38 -70.97 -6.00
C ASP A 7 32.86 -69.51 -5.73
N PRO A 8 33.94 -69.01 -6.40
CA PRO A 8 34.69 -67.80 -6.03
C PRO A 8 34.74 -66.67 -7.09
N GLY A 9 35.20 -65.49 -6.65
CA GLY A 9 35.71 -64.36 -7.46
C GLY A 9 35.51 -63.03 -6.70
N ALA A 10 36.48 -62.35 -6.06
CA ALA A 10 37.86 -61.93 -6.40
C ALA A 10 37.90 -61.15 -7.73
N GLY A 11 38.39 -59.93 -7.90
CA GLY A 11 39.09 -58.86 -7.13
C GLY A 11 39.07 -57.64 -8.10
N ASP A 12 39.44 -56.38 -7.84
CA ASP A 12 40.33 -55.74 -6.87
C ASP A 12 39.98 -54.24 -6.75
N PRO A 13 40.36 -53.59 -5.63
CA PRO A 13 40.49 -52.14 -5.51
C PRO A 13 41.96 -51.67 -5.50
N TYR A 14 42.16 -50.38 -5.82
CA TYR A 14 43.35 -49.52 -5.59
C TYR A 14 44.37 -49.24 -6.72
N GLY A 15 44.69 -47.94 -6.83
CA GLY A 15 45.98 -47.37 -7.29
C GLY A 15 45.90 -46.60 -8.61
N GLY A 16 46.36 -45.36 -8.79
CA GLY A 16 47.20 -44.49 -7.95
C GLY A 16 47.57 -43.21 -8.72
N TYR A 17 48.12 -42.26 -7.95
CA TYR A 17 48.64 -40.92 -8.23
C TYR A 17 49.51 -40.70 -9.48
N GLY A 18 49.53 -39.46 -10.02
CA GLY A 18 50.75 -38.89 -10.61
C GLY A 18 50.58 -37.75 -11.64
N PRO A 19 51.29 -36.60 -11.54
CA PRO A 19 51.07 -35.37 -12.32
C PRO A 19 52.03 -35.18 -13.51
N GLY A 20 51.66 -34.33 -14.50
CA GLY A 20 52.59 -33.93 -15.57
C GLY A 20 52.04 -32.96 -16.64
N ASN A 21 52.37 -31.68 -16.40
CA ASN A 21 52.52 -30.43 -17.19
C ASN A 21 52.88 -30.49 -18.72
N PRO A 22 53.24 -29.35 -19.39
CA PRO A 22 52.48 -28.49 -20.32
C PRO A 22 52.99 -28.55 -21.79
N ASN A 23 52.47 -27.66 -22.66
CA ASN A 23 52.69 -27.51 -24.12
C ASN A 23 51.68 -28.34 -24.93
N GLU A 24 50.78 -27.81 -25.78
CA GLU A 24 50.96 -26.86 -26.89
C GLU A 24 49.55 -26.49 -27.49
N PRO A 25 49.36 -25.69 -28.58
CA PRO A 25 48.76 -24.35 -28.47
C PRO A 25 47.48 -24.04 -29.31
N GLN A 26 46.91 -22.86 -29.00
CA GLN A 26 46.27 -21.86 -29.88
C GLN A 26 44.85 -22.04 -30.49
N GLY A 27 44.01 -21.04 -30.20
CA GLY A 27 42.81 -20.63 -30.94
C GLY A 27 41.63 -20.33 -30.01
N GLY A 28 41.29 -19.11 -29.56
CA GLY A 28 41.60 -17.78 -30.05
C GLY A 28 40.36 -17.07 -30.58
N TYR A 29 39.38 -16.73 -29.72
CA TYR A 29 38.41 -15.64 -29.96
C TYR A 29 37.98 -15.05 -28.61
N GLY A 30 38.59 -13.92 -28.23
CA GLY A 30 38.13 -13.07 -27.15
C GLY A 30 37.71 -11.73 -27.73
N TYR A 31 36.66 -11.10 -27.17
CA TYR A 31 36.47 -9.66 -27.20
C TYR A 31 35.66 -9.18 -25.99
N GLN A 32 36.34 -8.41 -25.14
CA GLN A 32 35.79 -7.36 -24.25
C GLN A 32 36.98 -6.45 -23.89
N PRO A 33 36.80 -5.17 -23.50
CA PRO A 33 35.81 -4.14 -23.87
C PRO A 33 36.55 -2.85 -24.35
N PRO A 34 35.88 -1.69 -24.48
CA PRO A 34 36.57 -0.43 -24.21
C PRO A 34 35.88 0.43 -23.14
N SER A 35 36.65 0.81 -22.12
CA SER A 35 36.40 1.96 -21.25
C SER A 35 37.05 3.21 -21.86
N PHE A 36 36.37 4.35 -21.86
CA PHE A 36 37.02 5.66 -22.01
C PHE A 36 36.43 6.72 -21.07
N SER A 37 37.34 7.59 -20.65
CA SER A 37 37.32 8.66 -19.65
C SER A 37 36.71 10.00 -20.12
N GLN A 38 36.58 10.95 -19.18
CA GLN A 38 35.91 12.27 -19.26
C GLN A 38 36.63 13.40 -20.07
N ASP A 39 35.79 14.27 -20.69
CA ASP A 39 35.85 15.73 -21.04
C ASP A 39 36.99 16.32 -21.93
N PRO A 40 36.89 17.51 -22.61
CA PRO A 40 35.82 18.54 -22.66
C PRO A 40 35.44 19.15 -24.04
N SER A 41 34.33 19.91 -24.07
CA SER A 41 33.98 20.99 -25.03
C SER A 41 33.98 20.69 -26.55
N GLY A 42 32.80 20.74 -27.19
CA GLY A 42 32.71 20.77 -28.65
C GLY A 42 31.28 20.89 -29.19
N ASN A 43 31.01 22.01 -29.86
CA ASN A 43 29.79 22.37 -30.59
C ASN A 43 29.15 21.22 -31.37
N ASN A 44 27.81 21.15 -31.33
CA ASN A 44 27.04 20.48 -32.38
C ASN A 44 26.17 21.52 -33.12
N PRO A 45 26.16 21.56 -34.47
CA PRO A 45 25.65 22.68 -35.25
C PRO A 45 24.27 22.36 -35.84
N TYR A 46 23.19 22.97 -35.37
CA TYR A 46 21.95 23.20 -36.13
C TYR A 46 21.08 24.24 -35.40
N ASP A 47 21.35 25.52 -35.67
CA ASP A 47 20.45 26.64 -35.39
C ASP A 47 20.37 27.50 -36.67
N PRO A 48 19.18 27.65 -37.28
CA PRO A 48 19.01 28.50 -38.45
C PRO A 48 18.19 29.77 -38.15
N TYR A 49 18.36 30.47 -37.02
CA TYR A 49 17.89 31.87 -36.92
C TYR A 49 18.85 32.76 -36.12
N GLY A 50 19.78 33.40 -36.84
CA GLY A 50 20.70 34.39 -36.28
C GLY A 50 20.05 35.76 -35.99
N GLY A 51 20.60 36.46 -35.00
CA GLY A 51 20.33 37.87 -34.72
C GLY A 51 21.18 38.38 -33.54
N ALA A 52 22.07 39.32 -33.82
CA ALA A 52 23.19 39.74 -32.98
C ALA A 52 22.92 40.93 -32.04
N TYR A 53 23.97 41.25 -31.26
CA TYR A 53 24.34 42.51 -30.61
C TYR A 53 23.95 42.72 -29.13
N GLY A 54 24.96 42.94 -28.27
CA GLY A 54 24.79 43.73 -27.05
C GLY A 54 25.68 43.42 -25.84
N ALA A 55 26.97 43.73 -25.95
CA ALA A 55 28.00 44.03 -24.93
C ALA A 55 27.69 43.94 -23.40
N GLN A 56 28.59 43.24 -22.69
CA GLN A 56 29.01 43.41 -21.28
C GLN A 56 29.89 44.69 -21.14
N PRO A 57 30.15 45.28 -19.93
CA PRO A 57 31.09 44.66 -18.96
C PRO A 57 30.93 45.00 -17.45
N ASN A 58 31.57 44.17 -16.61
CA ASN A 58 32.26 44.40 -15.30
C ASN A 58 31.60 45.20 -14.14
N SER A 59 31.83 44.99 -12.83
CA SER A 59 32.47 44.03 -11.89
C SER A 59 32.15 44.57 -10.44
N PRO A 60 32.85 44.28 -9.30
CA PRO A 60 32.37 43.44 -8.20
C PRO A 60 32.41 44.08 -6.76
N HIS A 61 32.14 43.27 -5.72
CA HIS A 61 32.33 43.48 -4.25
C HIS A 61 31.17 44.18 -3.50
N GLY A 62 30.80 43.88 -2.23
CA GLY A 62 31.39 43.09 -1.15
C GLY A 62 30.47 43.07 0.10
N PHE A 63 30.90 42.33 1.12
CA PHE A 63 30.23 41.95 2.37
C PHE A 63 29.82 43.10 3.33
N GLY A 64 28.79 42.86 4.16
CA GLY A 64 28.55 43.60 5.42
C GLY A 64 27.20 43.30 6.10
N GLN A 65 27.23 42.79 7.33
CA GLN A 65 26.08 42.50 8.22
C GLN A 65 26.03 43.54 9.38
N PRO A 66 25.12 43.43 10.36
CA PRO A 66 23.91 44.24 10.58
C PRO A 66 24.06 45.40 11.60
N ASN A 67 23.09 46.33 11.67
CA ASN A 67 22.94 47.16 12.86
C ASN A 67 21.47 47.41 13.23
N ALA A 68 21.21 47.34 14.54
CA ALA A 68 19.94 47.48 15.22
C ALA A 68 19.69 48.92 15.68
N GLY A 69 18.43 49.29 15.91
CA GLY A 69 18.10 50.34 16.88
C GLY A 69 16.91 51.25 16.55
N ASN A 70 15.94 51.25 17.47
CA ASN A 70 14.96 52.28 17.81
C ASN A 70 13.63 52.39 17.04
N SER A 71 12.56 51.88 17.68
CA SER A 71 11.22 52.49 17.73
C SER A 71 11.21 53.66 18.74
N PRO A 72 10.22 54.59 18.76
CA PRO A 72 8.92 54.27 19.38
C PRO A 72 7.65 55.11 18.99
N TYR A 73 6.48 54.55 19.33
CA TYR A 73 5.14 55.13 19.61
C TYR A 73 4.31 55.93 18.56
N GLY A 74 3.07 55.47 18.31
CA GLY A 74 1.93 56.24 17.76
C GLY A 74 0.68 55.40 17.44
N GLN A 75 -0.48 55.74 18.01
CA GLN A 75 -1.76 55.00 18.14
C GLN A 75 -2.65 54.83 16.87
N PRO A 76 -3.71 53.96 16.91
CA PRO A 76 -4.57 53.61 15.77
C PRO A 76 -5.79 54.54 15.56
N GLY A 77 -6.10 54.87 14.30
CA GLY A 77 -7.27 55.65 13.89
C GLY A 77 -8.43 54.80 13.36
N TYR A 78 -9.58 54.86 14.04
CA TYR A 78 -10.90 54.37 13.61
C TYR A 78 -11.67 55.48 12.86
N GLY A 79 -12.43 55.09 11.82
CA GLY A 79 -13.64 55.80 11.41
C GLY A 79 -13.79 56.13 9.92
N GLN A 80 -14.83 55.58 9.29
CA GLN A 80 -15.93 56.30 8.60
C GLN A 80 -16.54 55.47 7.46
N GLN A 81 -17.82 55.11 7.61
CA GLN A 81 -18.75 54.72 6.53
C GLN A 81 -19.34 55.97 5.87
N PRO A 82 -19.72 55.92 4.58
CA PRO A 82 -20.72 56.83 4.02
C PRO A 82 -22.06 56.11 3.78
N HIS A 83 -23.14 56.71 4.28
CA HIS A 83 -24.54 56.40 3.96
C HIS A 83 -24.95 57.03 2.63
N GLY A 84 -25.83 56.36 1.86
CA GLY A 84 -26.55 57.00 0.76
C GLY A 84 -27.65 56.13 0.11
N GLY A 85 -28.92 56.45 0.38
CA GLY A 85 -30.04 56.39 -0.57
C GLY A 85 -31.07 55.25 -0.47
N PRO A 86 -32.38 55.54 -0.26
CA PRO A 86 -33.48 54.58 -0.41
C PRO A 86 -34.06 54.60 -1.85
N GLY A 87 -34.12 53.43 -2.50
CA GLY A 87 -34.74 53.25 -3.82
C GLY A 87 -35.73 52.08 -3.83
N PHE A 88 -37.01 52.39 -3.97
CA PHE A 88 -38.10 51.43 -4.22
C PHE A 88 -38.11 51.01 -5.71
N GLY A 89 -38.28 49.71 -5.99
CA GLY A 89 -38.82 49.25 -7.28
C GLY A 89 -38.26 47.95 -7.87
N GLN A 90 -39.14 46.94 -7.92
CA GLN A 90 -39.20 45.79 -8.83
C GLN A 90 -38.40 44.50 -8.52
N GLN A 91 -39.17 43.47 -8.12
CA GLN A 91 -38.87 42.05 -8.37
C GLN A 91 -39.15 41.71 -9.84
N PRO A 92 -38.46 40.68 -10.37
CA PRO A 92 -39.21 39.61 -11.04
C PRO A 92 -38.81 38.22 -10.54
N PHE A 93 -39.84 37.41 -10.32
CA PHE A 93 -39.78 35.97 -10.15
C PHE A 93 -39.11 35.29 -11.35
N GLY A 94 -38.17 34.39 -11.07
CA GLY A 94 -37.55 33.49 -12.04
C GLY A 94 -36.64 32.50 -11.30
N GLN A 95 -37.24 31.44 -10.74
CA GLN A 95 -36.49 30.32 -10.21
C GLN A 95 -35.79 29.60 -11.37
N GLN A 96 -34.47 29.56 -11.34
CA GLN A 96 -33.70 28.56 -12.08
C GLN A 96 -32.62 28.05 -11.13
N TYR A 97 -32.72 26.75 -10.81
CA TYR A 97 -31.73 26.00 -10.05
C TYR A 97 -30.37 26.09 -10.75
N GLY A 98 -29.55 27.05 -10.33
CA GLY A 98 -28.14 27.12 -10.66
C GLY A 98 -27.40 26.08 -9.82
N TYR A 99 -26.95 25.01 -10.46
CA TYR A 99 -25.86 24.23 -9.91
C TYR A 99 -24.65 25.15 -9.77
N ASP A 100 -24.27 25.48 -8.53
CA ASP A 100 -22.97 26.06 -8.24
C ASP A 100 -21.90 25.05 -8.66
N PHE A 101 -21.32 25.26 -9.83
CA PHE A 101 -20.01 24.71 -10.16
C PHE A 101 -19.01 25.42 -9.26
N GLN A 102 -18.84 24.88 -8.07
CA GLN A 102 -17.75 25.23 -7.18
C GLN A 102 -16.45 25.03 -7.95
N GLN A 103 -15.66 26.10 -7.98
CA GLN A 103 -14.47 26.32 -8.78
C GLN A 103 -13.39 25.24 -8.54
N PHE A 104 -13.54 24.07 -9.16
CA PHE A 104 -12.50 23.04 -9.27
C PHE A 104 -11.48 23.47 -10.33
N GLY A 105 -10.61 24.43 -9.98
CA GLY A 105 -9.65 24.99 -10.93
C GLY A 105 -8.31 25.42 -10.36
N ALA A 106 -8.11 25.38 -9.04
CA ALA A 106 -6.77 25.60 -8.51
C ALA A 106 -5.97 24.30 -8.65
N ILE A 107 -5.11 24.24 -9.68
CA ILE A 107 -3.98 23.32 -9.72
C ILE A 107 -3.16 23.64 -8.47
N GLN A 108 -3.34 22.86 -7.40
CA GLN A 108 -2.55 22.98 -6.19
C GLN A 108 -1.12 22.57 -6.55
N ALA A 109 -0.15 23.43 -6.23
CA ALA A 109 1.26 23.17 -6.48
C ALA A 109 1.68 21.81 -5.86
N PRO A 110 2.59 21.06 -6.50
CA PRO A 110 3.02 19.76 -6.00
C PRO A 110 3.51 19.89 -4.55
N VAL A 111 2.86 19.15 -3.67
CA VAL A 111 3.17 19.15 -2.25
C VAL A 111 4.55 18.51 -2.07
N GLN A 112 5.45 19.19 -1.36
CA GLN A 112 6.79 18.64 -1.05
C GLN A 112 6.66 17.36 -0.22
N SER A 113 7.53 16.39 -0.47
CA SER A 113 7.54 15.09 0.19
C SER A 113 7.43 15.22 1.72
N GLY A 114 6.37 14.68 2.31
CA GLY A 114 6.12 14.70 3.75
C GLY A 114 5.21 15.84 4.24
N GLN A 115 4.80 16.77 3.37
CA GLN A 115 3.75 17.72 3.71
C GLN A 115 2.37 17.14 3.36
N THR A 116 1.41 17.33 4.26
CA THR A 116 -0.01 17.05 4.02
C THR A 116 -0.79 18.35 3.99
N MET A 117 -1.96 18.36 3.38
CA MET A 117 -2.82 19.53 3.30
C MET A 117 -4.24 19.23 3.77
N ALA A 118 -4.93 20.27 4.23
CA ALA A 118 -6.38 20.23 4.33
C ALA A 118 -6.95 20.19 2.90
N VAL A 119 -8.06 19.50 2.71
CA VAL A 119 -8.73 19.36 1.41
C VAL A 119 -10.11 20.04 1.47
N PRO A 120 -10.19 21.37 1.28
CA PRO A 120 -11.45 22.08 1.27
C PRO A 120 -12.37 21.57 0.15
N GLY A 121 -13.64 21.34 0.47
CA GLY A 121 -14.66 20.96 -0.51
C GLY A 121 -14.71 19.48 -0.88
N LEU A 122 -13.80 18.65 -0.35
CA LEU A 122 -13.95 17.19 -0.46
C LEU A 122 -14.82 16.67 0.68
N ASP A 123 -15.98 16.13 0.34
CA ASP A 123 -16.90 15.49 1.28
C ASP A 123 -16.97 13.97 1.09
N VAL A 124 -17.60 13.28 2.04
CA VAL A 124 -17.74 11.81 2.02
C VAL A 124 -18.56 11.31 0.82
N GLY A 125 -19.57 12.07 0.39
CA GLY A 125 -20.41 11.69 -0.75
C GLY A 125 -19.59 11.70 -2.04
N ARG A 126 -18.71 12.67 -2.19
CA ARG A 126 -17.77 12.73 -3.30
C ARG A 126 -16.75 11.61 -3.25
N VAL A 127 -16.18 11.31 -2.08
CA VAL A 127 -15.27 10.16 -1.91
C VAL A 127 -15.96 8.84 -2.27
N ILE A 128 -17.23 8.64 -1.92
CA ILE A 128 -18.01 7.46 -2.33
C ILE A 128 -18.21 7.42 -3.84
N SER A 129 -18.54 8.56 -4.47
CA SER A 129 -18.66 8.63 -5.93
C SER A 129 -17.35 8.24 -6.61
N ASP A 130 -16.23 8.80 -6.17
CA ASP A 130 -14.93 8.47 -6.73
C ASP A 130 -14.56 6.99 -6.45
N ALA A 131 -14.85 6.48 -5.26
CA ALA A 131 -14.65 5.07 -4.93
C ALA A 131 -15.43 4.13 -5.85
N TRP A 132 -16.69 4.46 -6.15
CA TRP A 132 -17.51 3.73 -7.11
C TRP A 132 -16.93 3.82 -8.52
N ASP A 133 -16.56 5.01 -8.98
CA ASP A 133 -15.99 5.22 -10.31
C ASP A 133 -14.68 4.44 -10.47
N GLY A 134 -13.80 4.47 -9.47
CA GLY A 134 -12.55 3.72 -9.46
C GLY A 134 -12.74 2.20 -9.40
N PHE A 135 -13.76 1.71 -8.68
CA PHE A 135 -14.15 0.30 -8.70
C PHE A 135 -14.70 -0.11 -10.07
N ALA A 136 -15.73 0.59 -10.57
CA ALA A 136 -16.46 0.25 -11.78
C ALA A 136 -15.56 0.25 -13.02
N GLN A 137 -14.63 1.21 -13.11
CA GLN A 137 -13.68 1.28 -14.22
C GLN A 137 -12.62 0.18 -14.19
N ASN A 138 -12.36 -0.41 -13.03
CA ASN A 138 -11.33 -1.44 -12.84
C ASN A 138 -11.92 -2.76 -12.31
N VAL A 139 -13.20 -3.03 -12.59
CA VAL A 139 -13.96 -4.13 -11.97
C VAL A 139 -13.31 -5.49 -12.23
N GLY A 140 -12.79 -5.72 -13.44
CA GLY A 140 -12.12 -6.99 -13.77
C GLY A 140 -10.87 -7.25 -12.92
N GLY A 141 -10.08 -6.21 -12.65
CA GLY A 141 -8.90 -6.33 -11.79
C GLY A 141 -9.27 -6.60 -10.33
N TRP A 142 -10.26 -5.88 -9.80
CA TRP A 142 -10.78 -6.10 -8.46
C TRP A 142 -11.33 -7.50 -8.25
N ILE A 143 -12.19 -7.96 -9.17
CA ILE A 143 -12.82 -9.29 -9.06
C ILE A 143 -11.76 -10.39 -9.17
N LEU A 144 -10.80 -10.28 -10.09
CA LEU A 144 -9.77 -11.31 -10.23
C LEU A 144 -8.85 -11.34 -9.00
N TRP A 145 -8.46 -10.19 -8.45
CA TRP A 145 -7.70 -10.14 -7.20
C TRP A 145 -8.47 -10.77 -6.04
N CYS A 146 -9.76 -10.47 -5.91
CA CYS A 146 -10.61 -11.09 -4.87
C CYS A 146 -10.67 -12.61 -5.03
N ILE A 147 -10.90 -13.12 -6.25
CA ILE A 147 -10.92 -14.56 -6.52
C ILE A 147 -9.58 -15.20 -6.15
N ALA A 148 -8.46 -14.60 -6.56
CA ALA A 148 -7.13 -15.09 -6.22
C ALA A 148 -6.91 -15.15 -4.70
N TYR A 149 -7.36 -14.12 -3.96
CA TYR A 149 -7.28 -14.09 -2.51
C TYR A 149 -8.15 -15.17 -1.86
N PHE A 150 -9.40 -15.33 -2.30
CA PHE A 150 -10.29 -16.38 -1.79
C PHE A 150 -9.75 -17.78 -2.06
N ILE A 151 -9.20 -18.04 -3.25
CA ILE A 151 -8.57 -19.33 -3.58
C ILE A 151 -7.36 -19.57 -2.67
N GLY A 152 -6.50 -18.56 -2.48
CA GLY A 152 -5.35 -18.66 -1.58
C GLY A 152 -5.76 -18.96 -0.14
N CYS A 153 -6.76 -18.26 0.38
CA CYS A 153 -7.32 -18.50 1.72
C CYS A 153 -7.95 -19.89 1.84
N PHE A 154 -8.70 -20.33 0.84
CA PHE A 154 -9.32 -21.65 0.82
C PHE A 154 -8.26 -22.77 0.80
N ALA A 155 -7.21 -22.61 -0.02
CA ALA A 155 -6.07 -23.53 -0.05
C ALA A 155 -5.34 -23.57 1.30
N ALA A 156 -5.14 -22.41 1.95
CA ALA A 156 -4.54 -22.35 3.28
C ALA A 156 -5.41 -23.09 4.31
N ILE A 157 -6.73 -22.91 4.30
CA ILE A 157 -7.65 -23.61 5.21
C ILE A 157 -7.64 -25.12 4.97
N ILE A 158 -7.62 -25.58 3.71
CA ILE A 158 -7.45 -27.01 3.39
C ILE A 158 -6.13 -27.52 3.97
N ALA A 159 -5.04 -26.78 3.80
CA ALA A 159 -3.74 -27.16 4.36
C ALA A 159 -3.80 -27.25 5.89
N LEU A 160 -4.45 -26.31 6.57
CA LEU A 160 -4.66 -26.36 8.03
C LEU A 160 -5.36 -27.66 8.44
N ILE A 161 -6.50 -27.96 7.81
CA ILE A 161 -7.31 -29.15 8.11
C ILE A 161 -6.52 -30.43 7.83
N ALA A 162 -5.86 -30.53 6.68
CA ALA A 162 -5.08 -31.69 6.29
C ALA A 162 -3.89 -31.92 7.24
N GLY A 163 -3.18 -30.86 7.62
CA GLY A 163 -2.08 -30.95 8.59
C GLY A 163 -2.56 -31.31 9.99
N ALA A 164 -3.70 -30.76 10.44
CA ALA A 164 -4.31 -31.17 11.70
C ALA A 164 -4.71 -32.66 11.69
N ALA A 165 -5.31 -33.14 10.59
CA ALA A 165 -5.67 -34.54 10.42
C ALA A 165 -4.43 -35.47 10.44
N ALA A 166 -3.33 -35.07 9.78
CA ALA A 166 -2.08 -35.83 9.79
C ALA A 166 -1.45 -35.96 11.18
N MET A 167 -1.62 -34.96 12.05
CA MET A 167 -1.15 -35.01 13.44
C MET A 167 -2.01 -35.92 14.33
N ILE A 168 -3.30 -36.08 14.01
CA ILE A 168 -4.23 -36.94 14.77
C ILE A 168 -4.18 -38.40 14.29
N ALA A 169 -3.86 -38.66 13.00
CA ALA A 169 -3.90 -40.01 12.41
C ALA A 169 -3.14 -41.09 13.23
N PRO A 170 -1.93 -40.85 13.77
CA PRO A 170 -1.22 -41.86 14.58
C PRO A 170 -1.92 -42.25 15.89
N LEU A 171 -2.81 -41.39 16.42
CA LEU A 171 -3.63 -41.69 17.60
C LEU A 171 -4.83 -42.58 17.29
N VAL A 172 -5.24 -42.64 16.02
CA VAL A 172 -6.42 -43.38 15.56
C VAL A 172 -6.05 -44.79 15.07
N ASP A 173 -4.81 -44.97 14.58
CA ASP A 173 -4.32 -46.22 13.99
C ASP A 173 -3.57 -47.15 14.96
N ASP A 174 -3.66 -46.93 16.28
CA ASP A 174 -3.00 -47.81 17.27
C ASP A 174 -3.74 -49.16 17.42
N PRO A 175 -3.17 -50.30 16.97
CA PRO A 175 -3.81 -51.61 17.07
C PRO A 175 -3.91 -52.15 18.50
N SER A 176 -3.23 -51.53 19.48
CA SER A 176 -3.24 -51.97 20.88
C SER A 176 -4.55 -51.63 21.62
N TYR A 177 -5.45 -50.86 21.01
CA TYR A 177 -6.73 -50.43 21.59
C TYR A 177 -7.93 -51.30 21.20
N THR A 178 -7.74 -52.62 21.12
CA THR A 178 -8.88 -53.57 21.14
C THR A 178 -9.02 -54.22 22.51
N SER A 179 -10.16 -53.89 23.16
CA SER A 179 -10.73 -54.47 24.37
C SER A 179 -10.26 -53.95 25.74
N GLY A 180 -11.14 -53.18 26.37
CA GLY A 180 -11.08 -52.85 27.79
C GLY A 180 -12.06 -51.74 28.08
N THR A 181 -13.04 -52.00 28.94
CA THR A 181 -14.08 -51.07 29.42
C THR A 181 -13.50 -49.91 30.25
N GLY A 182 -12.62 -49.11 29.66
CA GLY A 182 -11.99 -47.93 30.24
C GLY A 182 -12.56 -46.67 29.61
N SER A 183 -13.11 -45.80 30.44
CA SER A 183 -13.46 -44.42 30.11
C SER A 183 -12.34 -43.71 29.35
N TYR A 184 -12.70 -42.93 28.33
CA TYR A 184 -11.79 -42.08 27.56
C TYR A 184 -11.25 -40.94 28.43
N GLU A 185 -10.29 -41.21 29.30
CA GLU A 185 -9.48 -40.14 29.89
C GLU A 185 -8.40 -39.77 28.86
N THR A 186 -8.66 -38.69 28.12
CA THR A 186 -7.60 -38.01 27.38
C THR A 186 -6.83 -37.18 28.40
N ASP A 187 -5.77 -37.74 28.97
CA ASP A 187 -4.79 -36.97 29.72
C ASP A 187 -4.16 -35.95 28.76
N PHE A 188 -4.71 -34.73 28.73
CA PHE A 188 -4.11 -33.62 28.02
C PHE A 188 -2.84 -33.22 28.78
N ASP A 189 -1.72 -33.82 28.43
CA ASP A 189 -0.40 -33.38 28.87
C ASP A 189 0.07 -32.23 27.96
N PRO A 190 0.04 -30.97 28.41
CA PRO A 190 0.46 -29.82 27.61
C PRO A 190 1.96 -29.85 27.26
N PHE A 191 2.74 -30.78 27.83
CA PHE A 191 4.17 -30.95 27.53
C PHE A 191 4.47 -32.14 26.61
N ASN A 192 3.46 -32.88 26.14
CA ASN A 192 3.70 -33.96 25.20
C ASN A 192 4.05 -33.44 23.79
N GLY A 193 4.83 -34.23 23.03
CA GLY A 193 5.30 -33.83 21.70
C GLY A 193 4.18 -33.58 20.67
N LEU A 194 3.00 -34.15 20.88
CA LEU A 194 1.82 -33.97 20.01
C LEU A 194 1.15 -32.60 20.24
N ALA A 195 1.04 -32.13 21.49
CA ALA A 195 0.54 -30.80 21.83
C ALA A 195 1.48 -29.71 21.28
N TRP A 196 2.80 -29.88 21.43
CA TRP A 196 3.79 -28.97 20.83
C TRP A 196 3.77 -29.03 19.30
N GLY A 197 3.59 -30.22 18.71
CA GLY A 197 3.44 -30.39 17.26
C GLY A 197 2.20 -29.68 16.70
N ALA A 198 1.06 -29.80 17.38
CA ALA A 198 -0.19 -29.13 17.01
C ALA A 198 -0.09 -27.60 17.17
N MET A 199 0.48 -27.11 18.28
CA MET A 199 0.71 -25.68 18.49
C MET A 199 1.67 -25.10 17.44
N GLY A 200 2.76 -25.83 17.13
CA GLY A 200 3.70 -25.45 16.08
C GLY A 200 3.05 -25.40 14.69
N TRP A 201 2.16 -26.35 14.37
CA TRP A 201 1.42 -26.37 13.12
C TRP A 201 0.44 -25.20 13.00
N ILE A 202 -0.32 -24.92 14.06
CA ILE A 202 -1.25 -23.78 14.11
C ILE A 202 -0.48 -22.47 13.95
N ALA A 203 0.65 -22.31 14.66
CA ALA A 203 1.49 -21.13 14.54
C ALA A 203 2.04 -20.94 13.12
N LEU A 204 2.50 -22.02 12.47
CA LEU A 204 2.96 -22.00 11.08
C LEU A 204 1.83 -21.62 10.12
N PHE A 205 0.64 -22.21 10.29
CA PHE A 205 -0.53 -21.85 9.48
C PHE A 205 -0.86 -20.36 9.61
N TYR A 206 -0.94 -19.84 10.84
CA TYR A 206 -1.20 -18.41 11.06
C TYR A 206 -0.14 -17.53 10.41
N LEU A 207 1.14 -17.92 10.48
CA LEU A 207 2.22 -17.19 9.83
C LEU A 207 2.06 -17.17 8.31
N VAL A 208 1.79 -18.32 7.68
CA VAL A 208 1.57 -18.42 6.24
C VAL A 208 0.35 -17.60 5.82
N PHE A 209 -0.74 -17.68 6.58
CA PHE A 209 -1.96 -16.92 6.31
C PHE A 209 -1.74 -15.41 6.43
N LEU A 210 -0.98 -14.97 7.44
CA LEU A 210 -0.60 -13.57 7.62
C LEU A 210 0.24 -13.07 6.45
N VAL A 211 1.25 -13.84 6.03
CA VAL A 211 2.11 -13.50 4.88
C VAL A 211 1.30 -13.43 3.59
N LEU A 212 0.43 -14.41 3.32
CA LEU A 212 -0.47 -14.39 2.17
C LEU A 212 -1.33 -13.12 2.17
N SER A 213 -1.94 -12.81 3.31
CA SER A 213 -2.77 -11.61 3.48
C SER A 213 -1.98 -10.33 3.25
N ALA A 214 -0.77 -10.24 3.80
CA ALA A 214 0.11 -9.08 3.64
C ALA A 214 0.52 -8.87 2.18
N VAL A 215 0.91 -9.94 1.48
CA VAL A 215 1.25 -9.91 0.05
C VAL A 215 0.07 -9.40 -0.76
N MET A 216 -1.10 -10.00 -0.57
CA MET A 216 -2.28 -9.68 -1.35
C MET A 216 -2.75 -8.25 -1.08
N LEU A 217 -2.81 -7.83 0.19
CA LEU A 217 -3.21 -6.48 0.57
C LEU A 217 -2.24 -5.41 0.04
N ASN A 218 -0.93 -5.66 0.08
CA ASN A 218 0.07 -4.74 -0.48
C ASN A 218 -0.22 -4.39 -1.94
N MET A 219 -0.62 -5.40 -2.74
CA MET A 219 -0.91 -5.21 -4.16
C MET A 219 -2.11 -4.27 -4.37
N VAL A 220 -3.20 -4.44 -3.61
CA VAL A 220 -4.38 -3.58 -3.73
C VAL A 220 -4.20 -2.20 -3.12
N TYR A 221 -3.41 -2.04 -2.05
CA TYR A 221 -2.98 -0.71 -1.60
C TYR A 221 -2.26 0.04 -2.74
N GLY A 222 -1.39 -0.66 -3.47
CA GLY A 222 -0.67 -0.12 -4.62
C GLY A 222 -1.55 0.24 -5.80
N ALA A 223 -2.54 -0.61 -6.11
CA ALA A 223 -3.52 -0.38 -7.17
C ALA A 223 -4.44 0.81 -6.81
N SER A 224 -4.97 0.85 -5.59
CA SER A 224 -5.87 1.92 -5.15
C SER A 224 -5.23 3.31 -5.19
N LEU A 225 -3.93 3.44 -4.84
CA LEU A 225 -3.22 4.71 -4.97
C LEU A 225 -3.14 5.20 -6.41
N ARG A 226 -2.97 4.29 -7.37
CA ARG A 226 -2.91 4.62 -8.81
C ARG A 226 -4.29 4.97 -9.36
N ILE A 227 -5.32 4.24 -8.94
CA ILE A 227 -6.72 4.56 -9.27
C ILE A 227 -7.08 5.95 -8.72
N ALA A 228 -6.70 6.25 -7.48
CA ALA A 228 -6.90 7.57 -6.88
C ALA A 228 -6.11 8.68 -7.58
N ALA A 229 -5.00 8.36 -8.23
CA ALA A 229 -4.25 9.27 -9.11
C ALA A 229 -4.88 9.42 -10.51
N GLY A 230 -6.01 8.75 -10.79
CA GLY A 230 -6.73 8.81 -12.06
C GLY A 230 -6.23 7.81 -13.12
N GLU A 231 -5.38 6.85 -12.76
CA GLU A 231 -4.92 5.83 -13.68
C GLU A 231 -5.99 4.76 -13.93
N GLN A 232 -6.17 4.38 -15.21
CA GLN A 232 -6.86 3.15 -15.58
C GLN A 232 -5.87 2.00 -15.53
N LEU A 233 -6.20 0.95 -14.77
CA LEU A 233 -5.31 -0.16 -14.52
C LEU A 233 -5.61 -1.37 -15.41
N THR A 234 -4.55 -2.07 -15.80
CA THR A 234 -4.69 -3.41 -16.36
C THR A 234 -4.80 -4.43 -15.24
N ILE A 235 -5.30 -5.63 -15.54
CA ILE A 235 -5.39 -6.72 -14.56
C ILE A 235 -4.04 -7.02 -13.90
N GLY A 236 -2.94 -6.99 -14.68
CA GLY A 236 -1.60 -7.26 -14.15
C GLY A 236 -1.13 -6.24 -13.12
N ASP A 237 -1.67 -5.02 -13.12
CA ASP A 237 -1.33 -3.98 -12.15
C ASP A 237 -1.85 -4.29 -10.74
N PHE A 238 -2.91 -5.08 -10.61
CA PHE A 238 -3.49 -5.53 -9.34
C PHE A 238 -2.66 -6.59 -8.62
N PHE A 239 -1.64 -7.14 -9.27
CA PHE A 239 -0.78 -8.20 -8.72
C PHE A 239 0.68 -7.77 -8.58
N ARG A 240 0.94 -6.45 -8.52
CA ARG A 240 2.28 -5.89 -8.37
C ARG A 240 2.54 -5.49 -6.93
N LEU A 241 3.61 -6.05 -6.36
CA LEU A 241 4.13 -5.61 -5.08
C LEU A 241 4.77 -4.23 -5.17
N ARG A 242 4.57 -3.41 -4.14
CA ARG A 242 5.11 -2.05 -4.05
C ARG A 242 5.61 -1.79 -2.64
N ASN A 243 6.86 -1.37 -2.54
CA ASN A 243 7.51 -1.00 -1.27
C ASN A 243 7.25 -2.04 -0.15
N PHE A 244 7.27 -3.33 -0.53
CA PHE A 244 6.77 -4.42 0.31
C PHE A 244 7.52 -4.52 1.64
N GLY A 245 8.84 -4.32 1.65
CA GLY A 245 9.63 -4.35 2.90
C GLY A 245 9.18 -3.29 3.92
N MET A 246 8.92 -2.06 3.46
CA MET A 246 8.42 -1.00 4.33
C MET A 246 6.97 -1.24 4.76
N TYR A 247 6.14 -1.71 3.83
CA TYR A 247 4.78 -2.13 4.13
C TYR A 247 4.75 -3.22 5.21
N MET A 248 5.61 -4.23 5.11
CA MET A 248 5.76 -5.28 6.12
C MET A 248 6.14 -4.72 7.50
N ALA A 249 7.11 -3.80 7.56
CA ALA A 249 7.49 -3.14 8.81
C ALA A 249 6.31 -2.39 9.44
N VAL A 250 5.52 -1.67 8.62
CA VAL A 250 4.33 -0.94 9.07
C VAL A 250 3.23 -1.88 9.57
N ILE A 251 2.88 -2.93 8.83
CA ILE A 251 1.79 -3.83 9.26
C ILE A 251 2.15 -4.63 10.51
N ILE A 252 3.44 -4.93 10.73
CA ILE A 252 3.90 -5.55 11.98
C ILE A 252 3.66 -4.60 13.15
N LEU A 253 4.02 -3.32 13.02
CA LEU A 253 3.75 -2.33 14.06
C LEU A 253 2.24 -2.12 14.29
N VAL A 254 1.47 -2.06 13.21
CA VAL A 254 0.00 -1.97 13.27
C VAL A 254 -0.56 -3.19 14.01
N GLY A 255 -0.10 -4.40 13.69
CA GLY A 255 -0.51 -5.64 14.34
C GLY A 255 -0.16 -5.67 15.83
N LEU A 256 1.03 -5.21 16.21
CA LEU A 256 1.43 -5.05 17.61
C LEU A 256 0.55 -4.03 18.35
N ALA A 257 0.21 -2.91 17.69
CA ALA A 257 -0.69 -1.90 18.26
C ALA A 257 -2.10 -2.47 18.47
N TYR A 258 -2.66 -3.16 17.48
CA TYR A 258 -3.94 -3.85 17.63
C TYR A 258 -3.92 -4.93 18.72
N GLY A 259 -2.84 -5.72 18.79
CA GLY A 259 -2.66 -6.71 19.86
C GLY A 259 -2.68 -6.08 21.25
N ALA A 260 -2.04 -4.92 21.42
CA ALA A 260 -2.11 -4.17 22.68
C ALA A 260 -3.53 -3.66 22.99
N PHE A 261 -4.30 -3.25 21.97
CA PHE A 261 -5.67 -2.78 22.16
C PHE A 261 -6.65 -3.87 22.61
N PHE A 262 -6.46 -5.12 22.19
CA PHE A 262 -7.27 -6.25 22.67
C PHE A 262 -7.11 -6.53 24.17
N ILE A 263 -5.99 -6.13 24.78
CA ILE A 263 -5.72 -6.29 26.22
C ILE A 263 -6.52 -5.26 27.04
N PHE A 264 -6.91 -4.12 26.44
CA PHE A 264 -7.61 -3.02 27.13
C PHE A 264 -8.99 -2.71 26.49
N PRO A 265 -9.97 -3.62 26.60
CA PRO A 265 -11.26 -3.53 25.89
C PRO A 265 -12.14 -2.34 26.32
N LEU A 266 -11.92 -1.77 27.51
CA LEU A 266 -12.71 -0.63 28.03
C LEU A 266 -12.39 0.70 27.32
N LEU A 267 -11.36 0.77 26.47
CA LEU A 267 -11.00 1.97 25.71
C LEU A 267 -11.72 2.11 24.37
N GLY A 268 -12.72 1.28 24.06
CA GLY A 268 -13.32 1.14 22.70
C GLY A 268 -13.63 2.44 21.94
N PHE A 269 -14.10 3.50 22.60
CA PHE A 269 -14.35 4.80 21.95
C PHE A 269 -13.07 5.63 21.74
N LEU A 270 -12.11 5.53 22.68
CA LEU A 270 -10.79 6.18 22.61
C LEU A 270 -9.94 5.61 21.46
N LEU A 271 -10.29 4.41 20.96
CA LEU A 271 -9.57 3.69 19.92
C LEU A 271 -9.96 4.09 18.49
N ILE A 272 -11.01 4.89 18.27
CA ILE A 272 -11.40 5.32 16.92
C ILE A 272 -10.29 6.16 16.27
N ILE A 273 -9.69 7.09 17.02
CA ILE A 273 -8.62 7.96 16.52
C ILE A 273 -7.38 7.15 16.11
N PRO A 274 -6.80 6.29 16.98
CA PRO A 274 -5.69 5.45 16.56
C PRO A 274 -6.09 4.46 15.47
N ALA A 275 -7.31 3.91 15.44
CA ALA A 275 -7.75 3.04 14.35
C ALA A 275 -7.75 3.75 12.98
N VAL A 276 -8.24 4.99 12.91
CA VAL A 276 -8.21 5.80 11.68
C VAL A 276 -6.77 6.21 11.32
N LEU A 277 -5.89 6.44 12.30
CA LEU A 277 -4.47 6.68 12.04
C LEU A 277 -3.80 5.45 11.41
N LEU A 278 -4.00 4.28 12.02
CA LEU A 278 -3.41 3.02 11.55
C LEU A 278 -3.91 2.65 10.15
N TYR A 279 -5.11 3.11 9.79
CA TYR A 279 -5.72 2.90 8.47
C TYR A 279 -4.96 3.56 7.31
N PHE A 280 -4.28 4.69 7.53
CA PHE A 280 -3.51 5.39 6.50
C PHE A 280 -2.01 4.99 6.43
N LEU A 281 -1.48 4.32 7.47
CA LEU A 281 -0.09 3.89 7.49
C LEU A 281 0.30 2.96 6.33
N PRO A 282 -0.52 1.94 5.95
CA PRO A 282 -0.23 1.09 4.80
C PRO A 282 -0.10 1.87 3.50
N TYR A 283 -0.96 2.87 3.27
CA TYR A 283 -0.88 3.72 2.09
C TYR A 283 0.44 4.48 2.06
N ALA A 284 0.85 5.10 3.18
CA ALA A 284 2.12 5.82 3.23
C ALA A 284 3.34 4.91 3.01
N ALA A 285 3.30 3.68 3.50
CA ALA A 285 4.36 2.70 3.26
C ALA A 285 4.45 2.31 1.78
N VAL A 286 3.30 2.01 1.16
CA VAL A 286 3.22 1.68 -0.27
C VAL A 286 3.57 2.87 -1.15
N ASP A 287 3.31 4.09 -0.68
CA ASP A 287 3.68 5.33 -1.35
C ASP A 287 5.17 5.69 -1.21
N GLY A 288 5.94 4.88 -0.47
CA GLY A 288 7.40 4.95 -0.45
C GLY A 288 8.00 5.82 0.67
N HIS A 289 7.20 6.17 1.67
CA HIS A 289 7.73 6.88 2.84
C HIS A 289 8.59 5.96 3.71
N SER A 290 9.56 6.54 4.44
CA SER A 290 10.25 5.85 5.52
C SER A 290 9.29 5.55 6.68
N LEU A 291 9.67 4.66 7.60
CA LEU A 291 8.81 4.27 8.72
C LEU A 291 8.28 5.48 9.52
N GLY A 292 9.17 6.40 9.92
CA GLY A 292 8.78 7.64 10.60
C GLY A 292 7.98 8.60 9.70
N GLY A 293 8.30 8.62 8.40
CA GLY A 293 7.53 9.35 7.39
C GLY A 293 6.09 8.86 7.26
N CYS A 294 5.86 7.54 7.34
CA CYS A 294 4.52 6.96 7.30
C CYS A 294 3.65 7.50 8.44
N PHE A 295 4.18 7.53 9.66
CA PHE A 295 3.47 8.11 10.80
C PHE A 295 3.20 9.60 10.64
N SER A 296 4.20 10.37 10.22
CA SER A 296 4.06 11.81 10.01
C SER A 296 2.99 12.14 8.96
N VAL A 297 3.00 11.42 7.84
CA VAL A 297 2.03 11.60 6.76
C VAL A 297 0.64 11.14 7.19
N ALA A 298 0.50 9.93 7.74
CA ALA A 298 -0.80 9.42 8.21
C ALA A 298 -1.42 10.32 9.28
N TRP A 299 -0.62 10.80 10.23
CA TRP A 299 -1.04 11.78 11.24
C TRP A 299 -1.48 13.07 10.58
N GLY A 300 -0.70 13.59 9.64
CA GLY A 300 -1.02 14.80 8.91
C GLY A 300 -2.28 14.69 8.05
N VAL A 301 -2.58 13.52 7.46
CA VAL A 301 -3.83 13.24 6.73
C VAL A 301 -5.00 13.31 7.70
N LEU A 302 -4.91 12.61 8.83
CA LEU A 302 -5.95 12.56 9.85
C LEU A 302 -6.22 13.93 10.48
N THR A 303 -5.21 14.62 11.00
CA THR A 303 -5.45 15.84 11.79
C THR A 303 -5.91 17.03 10.95
N LYS A 304 -5.46 17.12 9.69
CA LYS A 304 -5.85 18.22 8.79
C LYS A 304 -7.21 17.98 8.12
N ASN A 305 -7.68 16.73 8.09
CA ASN A 305 -8.92 16.32 7.46
C ASN A 305 -9.79 15.47 8.41
N PHE A 306 -9.78 15.80 9.70
CA PHE A 306 -10.31 14.93 10.76
C PHE A 306 -11.77 14.51 10.52
N GLY A 307 -12.66 15.49 10.27
CA GLY A 307 -14.07 15.23 10.02
C GLY A 307 -14.29 14.31 8.81
N LEU A 308 -13.57 14.58 7.71
CA LEU A 308 -13.63 13.75 6.50
C LEU A 308 -13.13 12.32 6.76
N CYS A 309 -11.97 12.18 7.41
CA CYS A 309 -11.36 10.87 7.67
C CYS A 309 -12.24 10.00 8.57
N VAL A 310 -12.73 10.56 9.68
CA VAL A 310 -13.60 9.85 10.63
C VAL A 310 -14.92 9.47 9.97
N LEU A 311 -15.56 10.39 9.24
CA LEU A 311 -16.82 10.10 8.57
C LEU A 311 -16.66 9.05 7.47
N CYS A 312 -15.58 9.13 6.66
CA CYS A 312 -15.26 8.10 5.67
C CYS A 312 -15.04 6.73 6.34
N ALA A 313 -14.29 6.68 7.44
CA ALA A 313 -14.06 5.43 8.17
C ALA A 313 -15.36 4.81 8.68
N ILE A 314 -16.27 5.61 9.23
CA ILE A 314 -17.60 5.16 9.67
C ILE A 314 -18.42 4.66 8.48
N VAL A 315 -18.52 5.45 7.41
CA VAL A 315 -19.35 5.11 6.24
C VAL A 315 -18.84 3.86 5.54
N PHE A 316 -17.54 3.77 5.24
CA PHE A 316 -16.96 2.57 4.63
C PHE A 316 -16.97 1.37 5.57
N GLY A 317 -16.84 1.59 6.88
CA GLY A 317 -17.00 0.55 7.89
C GLY A 317 -18.41 -0.04 7.89
N VAL A 318 -19.45 0.79 7.86
CA VAL A 318 -20.85 0.35 7.76
C VAL A 318 -21.12 -0.35 6.42
N LEU A 319 -20.61 0.21 5.31
CA LEU A 319 -20.73 -0.44 3.99
C LEU A 319 -20.05 -1.80 3.96
N ASN A 320 -18.85 -1.94 4.54
CA ASN A 320 -18.16 -3.24 4.61
C ASN A 320 -18.86 -4.21 5.56
N PHE A 321 -19.44 -3.73 6.66
CA PHE A 321 -20.22 -4.56 7.56
C PHE A 321 -21.47 -5.12 6.88
N ILE A 322 -22.27 -4.26 6.23
CA ILE A 322 -23.48 -4.66 5.50
C ILE A 322 -23.12 -5.54 4.30
N GLY A 323 -22.15 -5.09 3.49
CA GLY A 323 -21.68 -5.84 2.33
C GLY A 323 -21.08 -7.18 2.72
N GLY A 324 -20.38 -7.26 3.86
CA GLY A 324 -19.80 -8.48 4.40
C GLY A 324 -20.80 -9.54 4.84
N MET A 325 -22.08 -9.20 5.01
CA MET A 325 -23.13 -10.18 5.31
C MET A 325 -23.42 -11.12 4.14
N VAL A 326 -23.06 -10.72 2.91
CA VAL A 326 -23.22 -11.53 1.70
C VAL A 326 -21.92 -11.48 0.91
N ILE A 327 -21.37 -12.63 0.50
CA ILE A 327 -20.08 -12.69 -0.22
C ILE A 327 -20.03 -11.70 -1.40
N VAL A 328 -21.10 -11.62 -2.19
CA VAL A 328 -21.22 -10.70 -3.33
C VAL A 328 -21.15 -9.23 -2.91
N GLY A 329 -21.71 -8.87 -1.75
CA GLY A 329 -21.63 -7.51 -1.23
C GLY A 329 -20.20 -7.12 -0.88
N TYR A 330 -19.43 -8.04 -0.27
CA TYR A 330 -18.04 -7.80 0.10
C TYR A 330 -17.12 -7.62 -1.12
N LEU A 331 -17.41 -8.30 -2.23
CA LEU A 331 -16.69 -8.13 -3.51
C LEU A 331 -16.79 -6.72 -4.08
N ILE A 332 -17.74 -5.90 -3.60
CA ILE A 332 -17.93 -4.51 -4.03
C ILE A 332 -17.44 -3.56 -2.94
N THR A 333 -17.86 -3.77 -1.70
CA THR A 333 -17.61 -2.83 -0.61
C THR A 333 -16.15 -2.81 -0.15
N PHE A 334 -15.43 -3.92 -0.26
CA PHE A 334 -14.00 -3.96 0.02
C PHE A 334 -13.18 -3.12 -0.99
N PRO A 335 -13.31 -3.34 -2.33
CA PRO A 335 -12.69 -2.45 -3.32
C PRO A 335 -13.04 -0.98 -3.15
N MET A 336 -14.32 -0.67 -2.92
CA MET A 336 -14.76 0.71 -2.72
C MET A 336 -14.08 1.35 -1.51
N MET A 337 -13.95 0.63 -0.39
CA MET A 337 -13.23 1.11 0.77
C MET A 337 -11.76 1.37 0.43
N MET A 338 -11.09 0.45 -0.25
CA MET A 338 -9.69 0.59 -0.65
C MET A 338 -9.46 1.80 -1.56
N VAL A 339 -10.32 2.03 -2.54
CA VAL A 339 -10.23 3.20 -3.44
C VAL A 339 -10.58 4.49 -2.68
N GLY A 340 -11.67 4.51 -1.93
CA GLY A 340 -12.13 5.70 -1.21
C GLY A 340 -11.09 6.22 -0.22
N SER A 341 -10.42 5.33 0.51
CA SER A 341 -9.33 5.75 1.40
C SER A 341 -8.07 6.17 0.65
N ALA A 342 -7.78 5.57 -0.49
CA ALA A 342 -6.71 6.06 -1.36
C ALA A 342 -7.03 7.45 -1.91
N VAL A 343 -8.29 7.77 -2.24
CA VAL A 343 -8.72 9.11 -2.66
C VAL A 343 -8.48 10.13 -1.55
N VAL A 344 -8.89 9.83 -0.31
CA VAL A 344 -8.64 10.72 0.83
C VAL A 344 -7.14 10.93 1.06
N TYR A 345 -6.37 9.84 1.03
CA TYR A 345 -4.91 9.89 1.19
C TYR A 345 -4.23 10.70 0.07
N HIS A 346 -4.60 10.43 -1.19
CA HIS A 346 -4.06 11.11 -2.36
C HIS A 346 -4.41 12.59 -2.34
N ALA A 347 -5.66 12.93 -2.05
CA ALA A 347 -6.11 14.30 -1.94
C ALA A 347 -5.34 15.10 -0.89
N ALA A 348 -5.10 14.49 0.29
CA ALA A 348 -4.38 15.13 1.38
C ALA A 348 -2.86 15.21 1.17
N THR A 349 -2.30 14.43 0.24
CA THR A 349 -0.83 14.39 -0.02
C THR A 349 -0.43 15.05 -1.33
N ARG A 350 -1.34 15.19 -2.30
CA ARG A 350 -1.04 15.65 -3.67
C ARG A 350 -2.07 16.64 -4.23
N GLY A 351 -3.11 16.95 -3.45
CA GLY A 351 -4.27 17.69 -3.93
C GLY A 351 -5.33 16.77 -4.51
N TYR A 352 -6.58 17.21 -4.41
CA TYR A 352 -7.72 16.43 -4.90
C TYR A 352 -7.85 16.54 -6.42
N GLN A 353 -8.03 15.39 -7.07
CA GLN A 353 -8.38 15.25 -8.49
C GLN A 353 -9.50 14.21 -8.59
N PRO A 354 -10.65 14.53 -9.20
CA PRO A 354 -11.68 13.54 -9.50
C PRO A 354 -11.15 12.38 -10.33
N ILE A 355 -11.67 11.17 -10.07
CA ILE A 355 -11.41 10.05 -10.99
C ILE A 355 -12.12 10.36 -12.32
N PRO A 356 -11.41 10.33 -13.47
CA PRO A 356 -12.00 10.61 -14.77
C PRO A 356 -13.17 9.69 -15.06
N LYS A 357 -14.31 10.24 -15.49
CA LYS A 357 -15.46 9.42 -15.89
C LYS A 357 -15.27 8.96 -17.35
N PRO A 358 -15.65 7.72 -17.70
CA PRO A 358 -15.67 7.30 -19.10
C PRO A 358 -16.57 8.24 -19.90
N MET A 359 -16.06 8.79 -21.00
CA MET A 359 -16.90 9.60 -21.88
C MET A 359 -18.05 8.74 -22.42
N PRO A 360 -19.30 9.22 -22.39
CA PRO A 360 -20.40 8.53 -23.08
C PRO A 360 -19.97 8.33 -24.53
N TYR A 361 -20.07 7.09 -25.02
CA TYR A 361 -19.75 6.77 -26.41
C TYR A 361 -20.56 7.71 -27.30
N ALA A 362 -19.89 8.62 -28.01
CA ALA A 362 -20.56 9.46 -28.98
C ALA A 362 -21.21 8.51 -30.01
N PRO A 363 -22.53 8.59 -30.25
CA PRO A 363 -23.16 7.77 -31.26
C PRO A 363 -22.41 8.02 -32.58
N ARG A 364 -21.89 6.96 -33.18
CA ARG A 364 -21.42 7.02 -34.56
C ARG A 364 -22.69 7.19 -35.40
N TYR A 365 -22.96 8.43 -35.82
CA TYR A 365 -24.02 8.76 -36.76
C TYR A 365 -23.62 8.39 -38.19
#